data_AF-A0A3Q1CUA4-F1
#
_entry.id   AF-A0A3Q1CUA4-F1
#
_cell.length_a   1.000
_cell.length_b   1.000
_cell.length_c   1.000
_cell.angle_alpha   90.00
_cell.angle_beta   90.00
_cell.angle_gamma   90.00
#
_symmetry.space_group_name_H-M   'P 1'
#
loop_
_entity.id
_entity.type
_entity.pdbx_description
1 polymer ?
#
loop_
_entity_poly.entity_id
_entity_poly.type
_entity_poly.pdbx_seq_one_letter_code
_entity_poly.pdbx_strand_id
1 'polypeptide(L)'
;MMNFSTTPSHGGHTGKENIASSTKVDALQVQRTKQRTVLGVLSENEQRGRSVSQGSQLSKHSSVSDSSQLNFLGCSSGYDVYVEEACEVVLAASGEEVALDSHYLHAETDALQNEDLRLLLELSSSSCQDASMQSEPNESLISEEVFCLEYAENIYQHLREREVKLSARPGYLDRHPEITDGMRAILVEWLVEVVQEYKLHSETLHLAVNYLDRFLSCTAYVKRGKLQLVGTAALLIAAKYEEIVSPELNEFVYITDNTYTKKQLVRMEHVFLRVLDFNMAAPTSNQFLHLFMSIQSVCANTKNVALYITELSLLEIGPFLKYSPSIVAAAAYCLATYTINRSLWPDSLNSFTGYTMAEIVPCLTELHKLYINADSRPQQAIRDKYKSSKYCRVSRITPPAVLPSYESLLHPSDPSART
;
A
#
# COMPACT_ATOMS: atom_id res chain seq x y z
N MET A 1 -17.20 8.79 -87.33
CA MET A 1 -16.26 7.68 -87.54
C MET A 1 -16.52 6.67 -86.41
N MET A 2 -17.33 5.65 -86.69
CA MET A 2 -16.95 4.21 -86.65
C MET A 2 -16.63 3.74 -85.21
N ASN A 3 -17.51 3.08 -84.43
CA ASN A 3 -18.26 1.81 -84.63
C ASN A 3 -17.31 0.69 -85.12
N PHE A 4 -17.14 -0.49 -84.47
CA PHE A 4 -18.17 -1.45 -84.03
C PHE A 4 -17.58 -2.66 -83.25
N SER A 5 -18.41 -3.20 -82.33
CA SER A 5 -18.69 -4.65 -82.09
C SER A 5 -17.71 -5.51 -81.28
N THR A 6 -18.11 -6.42 -80.37
CA THR A 6 -19.32 -7.29 -80.35
C THR A 6 -19.58 -7.88 -78.94
N THR A 7 -20.84 -7.93 -78.50
CA THR A 7 -21.45 -8.85 -77.49
C THR A 7 -21.80 -10.21 -78.16
N PRO A 8 -22.41 -11.30 -77.57
CA PRO A 8 -23.30 -11.35 -76.38
C PRO A 8 -23.40 -12.66 -75.53
N SER A 9 -24.20 -12.53 -74.44
CA SER A 9 -25.26 -13.41 -73.89
C SER A 9 -25.06 -14.89 -73.46
N HIS A 10 -25.44 -15.11 -72.18
CA HIS A 10 -26.44 -16.06 -71.64
C HIS A 10 -26.19 -17.58 -71.59
N GLY A 11 -26.39 -18.11 -70.37
CA GLY A 11 -27.20 -19.31 -70.13
C GLY A 11 -26.50 -20.44 -69.36
N GLY A 12 -27.09 -20.89 -68.25
CA GLY A 12 -26.84 -22.23 -67.73
C GLY A 12 -26.78 -22.37 -66.21
N HIS A 13 -27.94 -22.59 -65.58
CA HIS A 13 -28.02 -23.34 -64.31
C HIS A 13 -27.45 -24.75 -64.49
N THR A 14 -26.74 -25.29 -63.49
CA THR A 14 -26.91 -26.66 -62.94
C THR A 14 -25.85 -26.97 -61.86
N GLY A 15 -26.26 -27.72 -60.83
CA GLY A 15 -25.39 -28.48 -59.90
C GLY A 15 -24.99 -27.72 -58.63
N LYS A 16 -25.85 -27.62 -57.62
CA LYS A 16 -25.88 -28.53 -56.44
C LYS A 16 -24.49 -28.92 -55.94
N GLU A 17 -24.05 -28.29 -54.85
CA GLU A 17 -23.60 -29.04 -53.67
C GLU A 17 -23.66 -28.15 -52.40
N ASN A 18 -24.04 -28.81 -51.31
CA ASN A 18 -24.49 -28.26 -50.04
C ASN A 18 -23.37 -27.58 -49.24
N ILE A 19 -23.63 -26.37 -48.74
CA ILE A 19 -23.21 -25.99 -47.37
C ILE A 19 -24.42 -25.34 -46.70
N ALA A 20 -24.98 -26.07 -45.74
CA ALA A 20 -26.09 -25.62 -44.91
C ALA A 20 -25.62 -24.57 -43.90
N SER A 21 -26.48 -23.58 -43.72
CA SER A 21 -26.54 -22.69 -42.56
C SER A 21 -27.04 -23.44 -41.32
N SER A 22 -26.36 -23.27 -40.18
CA SER A 22 -27.01 -23.14 -38.86
C SER A 22 -25.99 -22.59 -37.87
N THR A 23 -26.06 -21.31 -37.52
CA THR A 23 -26.64 -20.78 -36.27
C THR A 23 -25.78 -21.01 -35.01
N LYS A 24 -25.22 -19.88 -34.53
CA LYS A 24 -24.94 -19.50 -33.13
C LYS A 24 -23.94 -20.31 -32.30
N VAL A 25 -23.34 -19.53 -31.41
CA VAL A 25 -22.56 -19.87 -30.21
C VAL A 25 -21.04 -19.94 -30.48
N ASP A 26 -20.28 -19.30 -29.60
CA ASP A 26 -18.81 -19.20 -29.54
C ASP A 26 -18.13 -18.09 -30.35
N ALA A 27 -18.49 -16.85 -30.02
CA ALA A 27 -17.57 -15.70 -30.15
C ALA A 27 -17.58 -14.85 -28.87
N LEU A 28 -17.52 -15.50 -27.70
CA LEU A 28 -17.37 -14.87 -26.39
C LEU A 28 -16.53 -15.77 -25.47
N GLN A 29 -15.30 -16.10 -25.86
CA GLN A 29 -14.39 -16.79 -24.94
C GLN A 29 -12.91 -16.69 -25.34
N VAL A 30 -12.39 -15.46 -25.45
CA VAL A 30 -10.95 -15.23 -25.31
C VAL A 30 -10.71 -13.92 -24.57
N GLN A 31 -11.11 -13.88 -23.30
CA GLN A 31 -10.46 -12.98 -22.34
C GLN A 31 -9.29 -13.78 -21.77
N ARG A 32 -8.07 -13.37 -22.13
CA ARG A 32 -6.83 -13.91 -21.55
C ARG A 32 -6.95 -13.87 -20.04
N THR A 33 -7.02 -15.04 -19.40
CA THR A 33 -6.88 -15.20 -17.96
C THR A 33 -5.48 -14.76 -17.56
N LYS A 34 -5.34 -13.47 -17.27
CA LYS A 34 -4.21 -12.94 -16.51
C LYS A 34 -4.25 -13.67 -15.17
N GLN A 35 -3.18 -14.38 -14.84
CA GLN A 35 -3.10 -15.18 -13.62
C GLN A 35 -3.29 -14.24 -12.42
N ARG A 36 -4.37 -14.45 -11.65
CA ARG A 36 -4.78 -13.58 -10.55
C ARG A 36 -3.72 -13.57 -9.45
N THR A 37 -3.40 -12.39 -8.93
CA THR A 37 -2.54 -12.26 -7.76
C THR A 37 -3.33 -12.58 -6.49
N VAL A 38 -3.25 -13.82 -6.03
CA VAL A 38 -3.91 -14.28 -4.79
C VAL A 38 -2.87 -14.43 -3.69
N LEU A 39 -3.13 -13.80 -2.54
CA LEU A 39 -2.38 -14.08 -1.32
C LEU A 39 -2.76 -15.47 -0.82
N GLY A 40 -1.80 -16.39 -0.79
CA GLY A 40 -2.00 -17.71 -0.17
C GLY A 40 -2.25 -17.63 1.33
N VAL A 41 -2.57 -18.75 1.96
CA VAL A 41 -2.70 -18.82 3.43
C VAL A 41 -1.39 -18.39 4.07
N LEU A 42 -1.46 -17.41 4.99
CA LEU A 42 -0.32 -16.96 5.78
C LEU A 42 0.06 -18.04 6.81
N SER A 43 0.81 -19.05 6.38
CA SER A 43 1.51 -19.99 7.27
C SER A 43 2.83 -19.38 7.76
N GLU A 44 3.34 -19.86 8.89
CA GLU A 44 4.73 -19.62 9.29
C GLU A 44 5.64 -20.22 8.22
N ASN A 45 6.12 -19.39 7.30
CA ASN A 45 7.11 -19.81 6.32
C ASN A 45 8.49 -19.46 6.87
N GLU A 46 9.09 -20.39 7.61
CA GLU A 46 10.53 -20.58 7.51
C GLU A 46 10.84 -20.92 6.04
N GLN A 47 11.60 -20.04 5.39
CA GLN A 47 12.42 -20.28 4.20
C GLN A 47 12.05 -21.53 3.38
N ARG A 48 11.17 -21.39 2.38
CA ARG A 48 11.13 -22.34 1.25
C ARG A 48 11.29 -21.62 -0.07
N GLY A 49 12.53 -21.66 -0.56
CA GLY A 49 12.84 -21.49 -1.96
C GLY A 49 12.12 -22.54 -2.80
N ARG A 50 11.62 -22.13 -3.96
CA ARG A 50 11.10 -23.04 -4.98
C ARG A 50 12.16 -24.08 -5.34
N SER A 51 11.85 -25.37 -5.21
CA SER A 51 12.50 -26.40 -6.01
C SER A 51 11.50 -27.48 -6.42
N VAL A 52 11.58 -27.81 -7.70
CA VAL A 52 10.85 -28.85 -8.41
C VAL A 52 11.42 -30.22 -8.04
N SER A 53 10.51 -31.19 -7.97
CA SER A 53 10.67 -32.64 -7.76
C SER A 53 12.03 -33.29 -8.08
N GLN A 54 12.56 -34.06 -7.13
CA GLN A 54 12.91 -35.48 -7.32
C GLN A 54 13.34 -36.18 -6.01
N GLY A 55 12.76 -37.37 -5.76
CA GLY A 55 13.50 -38.56 -5.28
C GLY A 55 13.99 -38.63 -3.83
N SER A 56 13.17 -39.22 -2.94
CA SER A 56 13.49 -40.26 -1.93
C SER A 56 14.96 -40.50 -1.53
N GLN A 57 15.28 -40.40 -0.23
CA GLN A 57 15.67 -41.56 0.61
C GLN A 57 15.84 -41.17 2.11
N LEU A 58 15.57 -42.15 2.97
CA LEU A 58 15.57 -42.12 4.44
C LEU A 58 16.94 -41.82 5.07
N SER A 59 16.95 -41.26 6.29
CA SER A 59 17.50 -41.96 7.47
C SER A 59 17.07 -41.31 8.80
N LYS A 60 16.81 -42.18 9.78
CA LYS A 60 16.50 -41.87 11.18
C LYS A 60 17.82 -41.59 11.93
N HIS A 61 17.79 -40.73 12.96
CA HIS A 61 18.38 -41.03 14.28
C HIS A 61 17.88 -40.05 15.36
N SER A 62 17.85 -40.56 16.57
CA SER A 62 17.17 -40.16 17.80
C SER A 62 18.07 -39.46 18.84
N SER A 63 17.44 -38.77 19.82
CA SER A 63 17.77 -38.62 21.29
C SER A 63 17.58 -37.16 21.74
N VAL A 64 16.61 -36.79 22.61
CA VAL A 64 16.35 -37.02 24.06
C VAL A 64 17.24 -36.21 25.00
N SER A 65 16.58 -35.35 25.82
CA SER A 65 16.85 -34.85 27.20
C SER A 65 16.82 -33.31 27.29
N ASP A 66 15.79 -32.70 27.91
CA ASP A 66 15.67 -32.34 29.35
C ASP A 66 16.64 -31.22 29.79
N SER A 67 16.34 -30.23 30.61
CA SER A 67 15.15 -29.60 31.22
C SER A 67 15.71 -28.42 32.03
N SER A 68 14.98 -27.30 32.17
CA SER A 68 15.04 -26.47 33.40
C SER A 68 13.94 -25.40 33.39
N GLN A 69 13.06 -25.57 34.37
CA GLN A 69 12.01 -24.66 34.78
C GLN A 69 12.61 -23.49 35.56
N LEU A 70 12.12 -22.28 35.32
CA LEU A 70 12.14 -21.21 36.31
C LEU A 70 10.75 -20.57 36.37
N ASN A 71 10.11 -20.77 37.53
CA ASN A 71 8.89 -20.11 37.94
C ASN A 71 9.15 -18.62 38.18
N PHE A 72 8.30 -17.76 37.62
CA PHE A 72 8.00 -16.45 38.20
C PHE A 72 6.48 -16.25 38.24
N LEU A 73 5.99 -16.01 39.46
CA LEU A 73 4.60 -15.71 39.81
C LEU A 73 4.33 -14.20 39.72
N GLY A 74 3.12 -13.85 39.27
CA GLY A 74 2.47 -12.53 39.40
C GLY A 74 2.58 -11.65 38.15
N CYS A 75 1.52 -11.09 37.55
CA CYS A 75 0.18 -10.76 38.03
C CYS A 75 -0.83 -10.92 36.87
N SER A 76 -1.95 -11.59 37.15
CA SER A 76 -3.05 -11.85 36.21
C SER A 76 -3.96 -10.62 36.09
N SER A 77 -4.13 -10.14 34.86
CA SER A 77 -5.29 -9.34 34.40
C SER A 77 -5.25 -9.26 32.87
N GLY A 78 -5.29 -10.42 32.21
CA GLY A 78 -5.50 -10.50 30.76
C GLY A 78 -7.01 -10.60 30.48
N TYR A 79 -7.54 -9.67 29.69
CA TYR A 79 -8.90 -9.80 29.16
C TYR A 79 -8.82 -10.40 27.76
N ASP A 80 -9.37 -11.61 27.62
CA ASP A 80 -9.54 -12.29 26.34
C ASP A 80 -10.65 -11.62 25.51
N VAL A 81 -10.35 -11.31 24.25
CA VAL A 81 -11.38 -10.93 23.26
C VAL A 81 -11.71 -12.17 22.43
N TYR A 82 -12.86 -12.79 22.74
CA TYR A 82 -13.50 -13.76 21.86
C TYR A 82 -14.25 -13.02 20.76
N VAL A 83 -13.83 -13.19 19.51
CA VAL A 83 -14.63 -12.80 18.35
C VAL A 83 -15.45 -14.01 17.94
N GLU A 84 -16.56 -14.23 18.65
CA GLU A 84 -17.68 -15.01 18.11
C GLU A 84 -18.65 -14.12 17.34
N GLU A 85 -19.46 -14.77 16.53
CA GLU A 85 -20.21 -14.26 15.38
C GLU A 85 -21.38 -13.31 15.73
N ALA A 86 -21.16 -12.31 16.59
CA ALA A 86 -21.98 -11.13 16.75
C ALA A 86 -21.26 -10.21 17.73
N CYS A 87 -20.78 -9.03 17.33
CA CYS A 87 -20.39 -8.01 18.30
C CYS A 87 -20.57 -6.60 17.74
N GLU A 88 -21.46 -5.87 18.40
CA GLU A 88 -21.32 -4.44 18.63
C GLU A 88 -19.95 -4.17 19.26
N VAL A 89 -19.25 -3.17 18.72
CA VAL A 89 -17.99 -2.68 19.27
C VAL A 89 -18.32 -1.69 20.38
N VAL A 90 -18.03 -2.05 21.64
CA VAL A 90 -18.06 -1.14 22.78
C VAL A 90 -16.76 -0.34 22.79
N LEU A 91 -16.85 0.99 22.71
CA LEU A 91 -15.74 1.92 22.90
C LEU A 91 -15.66 2.29 24.39
N ALA A 92 -14.49 2.19 25.01
CA ALA A 92 -14.28 2.63 26.38
C ALA A 92 -13.98 4.15 26.43
N ALA A 93 -14.84 4.90 27.10
CA ALA A 93 -14.57 6.27 27.53
C ALA A 93 -13.62 6.24 28.74
N SER A 94 -12.58 7.08 28.72
CA SER A 94 -11.67 7.30 29.84
C SER A 94 -12.41 8.02 30.97
N GLY A 95 -12.58 7.38 32.12
CA GLY A 95 -13.04 8.02 33.35
C GLY A 95 -11.86 8.54 34.17
N GLU A 96 -11.76 9.86 34.30
CA GLU A 96 -11.24 10.51 35.51
C GLU A 96 -12.45 11.16 36.20
N GLU A 97 -12.79 10.68 37.40
CA GLU A 97 -13.74 11.34 38.28
C GLU A 97 -13.03 12.49 39.01
N VAL A 98 -13.50 13.71 38.77
CA VAL A 98 -13.39 14.81 39.75
C VAL A 98 -14.80 15.33 39.98
N ALA A 99 -15.30 15.08 41.19
CA ALA A 99 -16.61 15.53 41.63
C ALA A 99 -16.62 17.04 41.90
N LEU A 100 -17.64 17.76 41.40
CA LEU A 100 -18.30 18.88 42.09
C LEU A 100 -19.60 19.33 41.36
N ASP A 101 -20.71 19.16 42.08
CA ASP A 101 -21.99 19.89 42.12
C ASP A 101 -22.87 20.20 40.88
N SER A 102 -23.97 19.43 40.82
CA SER A 102 -25.39 19.83 40.94
C SER A 102 -26.06 20.78 39.92
N HIS A 103 -27.23 20.29 39.46
CA HIS A 103 -28.43 20.98 38.99
C HIS A 103 -28.40 21.66 37.60
N TYR A 104 -29.04 21.04 36.59
CA TYR A 104 -30.40 21.38 36.12
C TYR A 104 -30.82 20.51 34.90
N LEU A 105 -32.00 19.87 35.03
CA LEU A 105 -32.96 19.39 34.01
C LEU A 105 -32.72 18.09 33.24
N HIS A 106 -33.38 17.04 33.76
CA HIS A 106 -34.10 16.04 32.96
C HIS A 106 -35.28 16.67 32.21
N ALA A 107 -35.37 16.45 30.90
CA ALA A 107 -36.58 16.02 30.16
C ALA A 107 -36.26 15.95 28.66
N GLU A 108 -36.90 15.02 27.95
CA GLU A 108 -36.90 14.83 26.49
C GLU A 108 -35.76 14.01 25.86
N THR A 109 -35.75 12.72 26.18
CA THR A 109 -35.23 11.69 25.28
C THR A 109 -36.40 10.80 24.85
N ASP A 110 -37.13 11.15 23.79
CA ASP A 110 -38.08 10.23 23.12
C ASP A 110 -38.51 10.66 21.69
N ALA A 111 -37.79 11.57 21.00
CA ALA A 111 -38.25 12.13 19.72
C ALA A 111 -37.24 12.13 18.55
N LEU A 112 -36.22 11.26 18.56
CA LEU A 112 -35.16 11.26 17.52
C LEU A 112 -35.01 9.97 16.69
N GLN A 113 -36.00 9.07 16.66
CA GLN A 113 -35.91 7.79 15.93
C GLN A 113 -36.65 7.70 14.59
N ASN A 114 -37.06 8.80 13.94
CA ASN A 114 -37.85 8.70 12.69
C ASN A 114 -37.42 9.56 11.49
N GLU A 115 -36.37 10.38 11.59
CA GLU A 115 -35.90 11.19 10.45
C GLU A 115 -34.81 10.48 9.61
N ASP A 116 -33.90 9.72 10.25
CA ASP A 116 -32.79 9.06 9.54
C ASP A 116 -33.23 7.90 8.63
N LEU A 117 -34.40 7.31 8.88
CA LEU A 117 -34.98 6.25 8.05
C LEU A 117 -35.63 6.78 6.76
N ARG A 118 -35.97 8.07 6.69
CA ARG A 118 -36.56 8.69 5.48
C ARG A 118 -35.51 9.09 4.46
N LEU A 119 -34.36 9.62 4.91
CA LEU A 119 -33.24 9.98 4.04
C LEU A 119 -32.65 8.76 3.29
N LEU A 120 -32.68 7.57 3.88
CA LEU A 120 -32.19 6.34 3.25
C LEU A 120 -33.14 5.77 2.18
N LEU A 121 -34.43 6.10 2.21
CA LEU A 121 -35.43 5.63 1.24
C LEU A 121 -35.54 6.54 0.01
N GLU A 122 -35.20 7.83 0.14
CA GLU A 122 -35.21 8.77 -0.99
C GLU A 122 -34.05 8.55 -1.97
N LEU A 123 -32.88 8.13 -1.47
CA LEU A 123 -31.69 7.83 -2.29
C LEU A 123 -31.83 6.57 -3.16
N SER A 124 -32.81 5.71 -2.87
CA SER A 124 -33.09 4.50 -3.66
C SER A 124 -34.02 4.73 -4.86
N SER A 125 -34.46 5.97 -5.13
CA SER A 125 -35.45 6.26 -6.18
C SER A 125 -34.94 7.03 -7.41
N SER A 126 -33.65 7.35 -7.51
CA SER A 126 -33.10 7.94 -8.75
C SER A 126 -32.71 6.86 -9.76
N SER A 127 -33.55 6.63 -10.77
CA SER A 127 -33.24 5.75 -11.90
C SER A 127 -32.10 6.33 -12.75
N CYS A 128 -30.98 5.62 -12.84
CA CYS A 128 -29.90 5.93 -13.78
C CYS A 128 -30.18 5.23 -15.13
N GLN A 129 -30.50 6.03 -16.15
CA GLN A 129 -30.48 5.59 -17.53
C GLN A 129 -29.05 5.67 -18.08
N ASP A 130 -28.63 4.53 -18.62
CA ASP A 130 -27.68 4.27 -19.72
C ASP A 130 -26.82 5.43 -20.26
N ALA A 131 -25.50 5.28 -20.18
CA ALA A 131 -24.55 5.99 -21.05
C ALA A 131 -23.30 5.13 -21.28
N SER A 132 -23.40 4.24 -22.26
CA SER A 132 -22.28 3.67 -22.99
C SER A 132 -21.53 4.77 -23.74
N MET A 133 -20.26 5.02 -23.40
CA MET A 133 -19.21 5.47 -24.34
C MET A 133 -17.83 5.06 -23.81
N GLN A 134 -17.22 4.08 -24.47
CA GLN A 134 -15.80 3.78 -24.33
C GLN A 134 -14.99 4.85 -25.08
N SER A 135 -14.18 5.60 -24.35
CA SER A 135 -13.00 6.29 -24.91
C SER A 135 -11.82 6.06 -23.97
N GLU A 136 -10.80 5.41 -24.49
CA GLU A 136 -9.48 5.26 -23.85
C GLU A 136 -8.92 6.67 -23.54
N PRO A 137 -8.63 7.01 -22.26
CA PRO A 137 -7.95 8.26 -21.97
C PRO A 137 -6.46 8.10 -22.26
N ASN A 138 -5.98 8.94 -23.17
CA ASN A 138 -4.59 9.10 -23.56
C ASN A 138 -3.72 9.41 -22.31
N GLU A 139 -2.87 8.45 -21.90
CA GLU A 139 -2.08 8.39 -20.66
C GLU A 139 -0.88 9.39 -20.61
N SER A 140 -1.02 10.62 -21.11
CA SER A 140 0.10 11.58 -21.29
C SER A 140 0.00 12.93 -20.56
N LEU A 141 -1.04 13.20 -19.77
CA LEU A 141 -1.18 14.49 -19.06
C LEU A 141 -1.80 14.34 -17.66
N ILE A 142 -1.34 13.36 -16.88
CA ILE A 142 -1.62 13.39 -15.43
C ILE A 142 -0.71 14.48 -14.85
N SER A 143 -1.34 15.57 -14.42
CA SER A 143 -0.77 16.78 -13.86
C SER A 143 0.50 16.50 -13.06
N GLU A 144 1.59 17.13 -13.47
CA GLU A 144 2.67 17.43 -12.54
C GLU A 144 2.00 18.16 -11.38
N GLU A 145 1.95 17.55 -10.19
CA GLU A 145 1.51 18.22 -8.97
C GLU A 145 2.46 19.39 -8.72
N VAL A 146 2.15 20.53 -9.32
CA VAL A 146 2.87 21.77 -9.09
C VAL A 146 2.42 22.23 -7.72
N PHE A 147 3.21 21.89 -6.70
CA PHE A 147 3.06 22.49 -5.38
C PHE A 147 3.06 24.01 -5.55
N CYS A 148 2.00 24.66 -5.05
CA CYS A 148 1.99 26.11 -4.98
C CYS A 148 3.05 26.54 -3.95
N LEU A 149 4.18 27.05 -4.43
CA LEU A 149 5.33 27.40 -3.59
C LEU A 149 4.98 28.42 -2.50
N GLU A 150 3.96 29.25 -2.71
CA GLU A 150 3.46 30.21 -1.72
C GLU A 150 3.00 29.53 -0.41
N TYR A 151 2.41 28.34 -0.50
CA TYR A 151 1.92 27.59 0.66
C TYR A 151 2.87 26.46 1.08
N ALA A 152 4.01 26.27 0.41
CA ALA A 152 4.88 25.13 0.62
C ALA A 152 5.36 25.02 2.08
N GLU A 153 5.74 26.14 2.70
CA GLU A 153 6.19 26.18 4.10
C GLU A 153 5.05 25.84 5.07
N ASN A 154 3.87 26.43 4.88
CA ASN A 154 2.68 26.14 5.70
C ASN A 154 2.24 24.68 5.58
N ILE A 155 2.23 24.14 4.36
CA ILE A 155 1.92 22.74 4.08
C ILE A 155 2.97 21.85 4.75
N TYR A 156 4.25 22.15 4.59
CA TYR A 156 5.34 21.39 5.20
C TYR A 156 5.20 21.34 6.72
N GLN A 157 5.02 22.50 7.37
CA GLN A 157 4.85 22.56 8.82
C GLN A 157 3.63 21.76 9.28
N HIS A 158 2.49 21.90 8.59
CA HIS A 158 1.29 21.12 8.88
C HIS A 158 1.53 19.61 8.76
N LEU A 159 2.19 19.16 7.70
CA LEU A 159 2.53 17.74 7.51
C LEU A 159 3.49 17.24 8.60
N ARG A 160 4.50 18.04 8.98
CA ARG A 160 5.45 17.72 10.07
C ARG A 160 4.76 17.60 11.44
N GLU A 161 3.75 18.41 11.72
CA GLU A 161 2.97 18.28 12.96
C GLU A 161 2.08 17.04 12.95
N ARG A 162 1.53 16.68 11.79
CA ARG A 162 0.61 15.55 11.65
C ARG A 162 1.30 14.20 11.56
N GLU A 163 2.52 14.14 11.00
CA GLU A 163 3.25 12.87 10.88
C GLU A 163 3.55 12.25 12.25
N VAL A 164 3.77 13.09 13.27
CA VAL A 164 3.98 12.65 14.66
C VAL A 164 2.68 12.09 15.26
N LYS A 165 1.54 12.74 15.01
CA LYS A 165 0.23 12.33 15.53
C LYS A 165 -0.31 11.07 14.85
N LEU A 166 0.01 10.89 13.57
CA LEU A 166 -0.53 9.82 12.72
C LEU A 166 0.52 8.75 12.43
N SER A 167 1.42 8.52 13.40
CA SER A 167 2.39 7.43 13.39
C SER A 167 1.85 6.19 14.12
N ALA A 168 2.24 5.02 13.65
CA ALA A 168 2.02 3.75 14.35
C ALA A 168 2.89 3.65 15.60
N ARG A 169 2.49 2.83 16.57
CA ARG A 169 3.22 2.66 17.84
C ARG A 169 4.34 1.62 17.69
N PRO A 170 5.58 1.90 18.14
CA PRO A 170 6.63 0.89 18.20
C PRO A 170 6.18 -0.36 18.96
N GLY A 171 6.54 -1.54 18.46
CA GLY A 171 6.20 -2.82 19.08
C GLY A 171 4.71 -3.20 18.99
N TYR A 172 3.92 -2.59 18.09
CA TYR A 172 2.48 -2.88 18.03
C TYR A 172 2.15 -4.37 17.79
N LEU A 173 3.04 -5.10 17.09
CA LEU A 173 2.87 -6.54 16.82
C LEU A 173 2.96 -7.41 18.07
N ASP A 174 3.55 -6.94 19.17
CA ASP A 174 3.65 -7.69 20.42
C ASP A 174 2.26 -8.02 21.00
N ARG A 175 1.23 -7.24 20.63
CA ARG A 175 -0.18 -7.47 21.00
C ARG A 175 -0.92 -8.38 20.04
N HIS A 176 -0.25 -8.90 19.02
CA HIS A 176 -0.80 -9.77 17.98
C HIS A 176 0.01 -11.07 17.89
N PRO A 177 -0.16 -12.02 18.84
CA PRO A 177 0.70 -13.21 18.95
C PRO A 177 0.67 -14.14 17.73
N GLU A 178 -0.31 -13.99 16.83
CA GLU A 178 -0.41 -14.78 15.60
C GLU A 178 0.16 -14.09 14.36
N ILE A 179 0.60 -12.83 14.46
CA ILE A 179 1.09 -12.02 13.34
C ILE A 179 2.57 -11.70 13.56
N THR A 180 3.39 -12.04 12.58
CA THR A 180 4.83 -11.72 12.58
C THR A 180 5.14 -10.58 11.60
N ASP A 181 6.31 -9.94 11.76
CA ASP A 181 6.80 -8.94 10.78
C ASP A 181 6.83 -9.51 9.36
N GLY A 182 7.22 -10.78 9.21
CA GLY A 182 7.24 -11.49 7.93
C GLY A 182 5.84 -11.62 7.30
N MET A 183 4.80 -11.90 8.10
CA MET A 183 3.42 -11.95 7.60
C MET A 183 2.94 -10.58 7.11
N ARG A 184 3.32 -9.50 7.80
CA ARG A 184 3.05 -8.14 7.32
C ARG A 184 3.79 -7.85 6.03
N ALA A 185 5.09 -8.19 5.92
CA ALA A 185 5.86 -7.99 4.70
C ALA A 185 5.24 -8.73 3.50
N ILE A 186 4.75 -9.95 3.71
CA ILE A 186 4.00 -10.72 2.70
C ILE A 186 2.68 -10.02 2.32
N LEU A 187 1.95 -9.46 3.29
CA LEU A 187 0.74 -8.69 3.01
C LEU A 187 1.04 -7.42 2.19
N VAL A 188 2.05 -6.64 2.59
CA VAL A 188 2.42 -5.38 1.90
C VAL A 188 2.92 -5.66 0.49
N GLU A 189 3.72 -6.70 0.30
CA GLU A 189 4.13 -7.20 -1.02
C GLU A 189 2.91 -7.47 -1.91
N TRP A 190 1.91 -8.19 -1.38
CA TRP A 190 0.67 -8.44 -2.12
C TRP A 190 -0.11 -7.14 -2.40
N LEU A 191 -0.19 -6.20 -1.46
CA LEU A 191 -0.83 -4.91 -1.69
C LEU A 191 -0.18 -4.11 -2.83
N VAL A 192 1.16 -4.22 -3.00
CA VAL A 192 1.87 -3.62 -4.14
C VAL A 192 1.36 -4.22 -5.45
N GLU A 193 1.21 -5.53 -5.52
CA GLU A 193 0.69 -6.22 -6.71
C GLU A 193 -0.77 -5.82 -7.01
N VAL A 194 -1.62 -5.68 -5.99
CA VAL A 194 -3.00 -5.21 -6.13
C VAL A 194 -3.05 -3.78 -6.66
N VAL A 195 -2.24 -2.88 -6.09
CA VAL A 195 -2.10 -1.48 -6.55
C VAL A 195 -1.66 -1.42 -8.02
N GLN A 196 -0.76 -2.31 -8.44
CA GLN A 196 -0.35 -2.40 -9.85
C GLN A 196 -1.45 -2.94 -10.76
N GLU A 197 -2.20 -3.95 -10.32
CA GLU A 197 -3.27 -4.57 -11.12
C GLU A 197 -4.40 -3.56 -11.39
N TYR A 198 -4.77 -2.78 -10.38
CA TYR A 198 -5.79 -1.74 -10.49
C TYR A 198 -5.25 -0.36 -10.90
N LYS A 199 -3.95 -0.26 -11.21
CA LYS A 199 -3.27 0.99 -11.59
C LYS A 199 -3.47 2.14 -10.60
N LEU A 200 -3.55 1.84 -9.30
CA LEU A 200 -3.73 2.85 -8.25
C LEU A 200 -2.45 3.70 -8.08
N HIS A 201 -2.61 4.88 -7.50
CA HIS A 201 -1.50 5.78 -7.19
C HIS A 201 -0.57 5.17 -6.14
N SER A 202 0.72 5.54 -6.21
CA SER A 202 1.68 5.15 -5.16
C SER A 202 1.30 5.75 -3.81
N GLU A 203 0.63 6.90 -3.79
CA GLU A 203 0.12 7.52 -2.56
C GLU A 203 -0.91 6.62 -1.86
N THR A 204 -1.84 6.03 -2.62
CA THR A 204 -2.83 5.06 -2.14
C THR A 204 -2.18 3.88 -1.40
N LEU A 205 -1.05 3.37 -1.91
CA LEU A 205 -0.29 2.32 -1.22
C LEU A 205 0.29 2.82 0.12
N HIS A 206 0.89 4.01 0.14
CA HIS A 206 1.50 4.56 1.35
C HIS A 206 0.44 4.81 2.45
N LEU A 207 -0.72 5.35 2.07
CA LEU A 207 -1.86 5.54 2.97
C LEU A 207 -2.37 4.18 3.48
N ALA A 208 -2.55 3.19 2.61
CA ALA A 208 -3.01 1.86 3.01
C ALA A 208 -2.08 1.21 4.05
N VAL A 209 -0.77 1.35 3.87
CA VAL A 209 0.22 0.83 4.84
C VAL A 209 0.17 1.63 6.16
N ASN A 210 0.06 2.96 6.12
CA ASN A 210 -0.13 3.77 7.32
C ASN A 210 -1.38 3.34 8.10
N TYR A 211 -2.49 3.13 7.39
CA TYR A 211 -3.76 2.70 7.96
C TYR A 211 -3.63 1.33 8.61
N LEU A 212 -3.03 0.36 7.92
CA LEU A 212 -2.77 -0.99 8.43
C LEU A 212 -1.99 -0.93 9.75
N ASP A 213 -0.87 -0.20 9.77
CA ASP A 213 0.01 -0.14 10.94
C ASP A 213 -0.63 0.56 12.12
N ARG A 214 -1.36 1.66 11.88
CA ARG A 214 -2.12 2.36 12.94
C ARG A 214 -3.27 1.53 13.48
N PHE A 215 -3.96 0.79 12.60
CA PHE A 215 -5.04 -0.10 13.02
C PHE A 215 -4.52 -1.20 13.96
N LEU A 216 -3.41 -1.85 13.61
CA LEU A 216 -2.74 -2.81 14.48
C LEU A 216 -2.17 -2.13 15.74
N SER A 217 -1.77 -0.86 15.65
CA SER A 217 -1.37 -0.03 16.80
C SER A 217 -2.51 0.39 17.73
N CYS A 218 -3.76 0.27 17.33
CA CYS A 218 -4.92 0.57 18.17
C CYS A 218 -5.74 -0.67 18.55
N THR A 219 -5.37 -1.85 18.05
CA THR A 219 -6.06 -3.12 18.32
C THR A 219 -5.12 -4.14 18.96
N ALA A 220 -5.66 -5.31 19.28
CA ALA A 220 -4.92 -6.45 19.82
C ALA A 220 -5.56 -7.76 19.32
N TYR A 221 -4.81 -8.85 19.38
CA TYR A 221 -5.28 -10.23 19.13
C TYR A 221 -5.90 -10.51 17.75
N VAL A 222 -5.64 -9.66 16.75
CA VAL A 222 -5.98 -9.96 15.34
C VAL A 222 -5.35 -11.30 14.93
N LYS A 223 -6.20 -12.20 14.43
CA LYS A 223 -5.83 -13.54 13.99
C LYS A 223 -5.14 -13.51 12.63
N ARG A 224 -4.21 -14.44 12.37
CA ARG A 224 -3.50 -14.51 11.08
C ARG A 224 -4.44 -14.63 9.87
N GLY A 225 -5.52 -15.41 10.01
CA GLY A 225 -6.53 -15.59 8.96
C GLY A 225 -7.39 -14.37 8.67
N LYS A 226 -7.28 -13.30 9.46
CA LYS A 226 -7.96 -12.02 9.25
C LYS A 226 -7.02 -10.93 8.73
N LEU A 227 -5.70 -11.15 8.72
CA LEU A 227 -4.74 -10.12 8.34
C LEU A 227 -4.94 -9.63 6.90
N GLN A 228 -5.23 -10.53 5.95
CA GLN A 228 -5.56 -10.13 4.58
C GLN A 228 -6.83 -9.27 4.52
N LEU A 229 -7.89 -9.61 5.26
CA LEU A 229 -9.11 -8.79 5.34
C LEU A 229 -8.81 -7.38 5.87
N VAL A 230 -7.96 -7.25 6.90
CA VAL A 230 -7.52 -5.95 7.43
C VAL A 230 -6.77 -5.17 6.36
N GLY A 231 -5.81 -5.78 5.66
CA GLY A 231 -5.05 -5.14 4.58
C GLY A 231 -5.91 -4.72 3.39
N THR A 232 -6.87 -5.56 2.97
CA THR A 232 -7.82 -5.23 1.90
C THR A 232 -8.73 -4.06 2.30
N ALA A 233 -9.22 -4.03 3.54
CA ALA A 233 -10.01 -2.91 4.03
C ALA A 233 -9.19 -1.60 4.11
N ALA A 234 -7.93 -1.67 4.54
CA ALA A 234 -7.02 -0.52 4.55
C ALA A 234 -6.83 0.05 3.13
N LEU A 235 -6.60 -0.81 2.14
CA LEU A 235 -6.45 -0.39 0.74
C LEU A 235 -7.76 0.15 0.14
N LEU A 236 -8.91 -0.45 0.46
CA LEU A 236 -10.22 0.07 0.06
C LEU A 236 -10.43 1.51 0.55
N ILE A 237 -10.13 1.77 1.83
CA ILE A 237 -10.31 3.10 2.40
C ILE A 237 -9.31 4.09 1.79
N ALA A 238 -8.06 3.68 1.59
CA ALA A 238 -7.06 4.51 0.91
C ALA A 238 -7.49 4.86 -0.51
N ALA A 239 -8.02 3.89 -1.26
CA ALA A 239 -8.51 4.11 -2.62
C ALA A 239 -9.69 5.09 -2.65
N LYS A 240 -10.65 4.95 -1.72
CA LYS A 240 -11.76 5.91 -1.58
C LYS A 240 -11.31 7.32 -1.21
N TYR A 241 -10.18 7.44 -0.51
CA TYR A 241 -9.65 8.72 -0.06
C TYR A 241 -8.83 9.43 -1.16
N GLU A 242 -8.01 8.69 -1.89
CA GLU A 242 -6.99 9.24 -2.78
C GLU A 242 -7.37 9.19 -4.27
N GLU A 243 -8.12 8.18 -4.71
CA GLU A 243 -8.37 7.97 -6.13
C GLU A 243 -9.55 8.80 -6.64
N ILE A 244 -9.39 9.39 -7.83
CA ILE A 244 -10.51 10.04 -8.53
C ILE A 244 -11.64 9.04 -8.79
N VAL A 245 -11.27 7.82 -9.20
CA VAL A 245 -12.19 6.70 -9.41
C VAL A 245 -11.67 5.49 -8.64
N SER A 246 -12.14 5.32 -7.41
CA SER A 246 -11.85 4.12 -6.61
C SER A 246 -12.45 2.87 -7.25
N PRO A 247 -11.76 1.71 -7.24
CA PRO A 247 -12.34 0.44 -7.62
C PRO A 247 -13.61 0.13 -6.82
N GLU A 248 -14.54 -0.58 -7.45
CA GLU A 248 -15.75 -1.02 -6.78
C GLU A 248 -15.45 -2.06 -5.69
N LEU A 249 -16.34 -2.13 -4.70
CA LEU A 249 -16.20 -3.09 -3.60
C LEU A 249 -16.13 -4.56 -4.06
N ASN A 250 -16.78 -4.89 -5.17
CA ASN A 250 -16.73 -6.23 -5.75
C ASN A 250 -15.34 -6.58 -6.31
N GLU A 251 -14.56 -5.60 -6.77
CA GLU A 251 -13.18 -5.79 -7.20
C GLU A 251 -12.28 -6.21 -6.03
N PHE A 252 -12.46 -5.60 -4.86
CA PHE A 252 -11.72 -6.00 -3.66
C PHE A 252 -12.09 -7.41 -3.16
N VAL A 253 -13.36 -7.82 -3.31
CA VAL A 253 -13.76 -9.22 -3.09
C VAL A 253 -13.12 -10.13 -4.16
N TYR A 254 -13.11 -9.67 -5.40
CA TYR A 254 -12.47 -10.34 -6.53
C TYR A 254 -10.93 -10.27 -6.53
N ILE A 255 -10.23 -9.57 -5.65
CA ILE A 255 -8.76 -9.74 -5.57
C ILE A 255 -8.35 -10.71 -4.45
N THR A 256 -9.24 -10.97 -3.50
CA THR A 256 -8.99 -11.82 -2.31
C THR A 256 -9.35 -13.30 -2.48
N ASP A 257 -9.40 -13.82 -3.70
CA ASP A 257 -9.96 -15.16 -4.01
C ASP A 257 -11.37 -15.45 -3.52
N ASN A 258 -12.20 -14.40 -3.35
CA ASN A 258 -13.49 -14.51 -2.66
C ASN A 258 -13.38 -15.14 -1.26
N THR A 259 -12.17 -15.08 -0.65
CA THR A 259 -11.92 -15.53 0.72
C THR A 259 -12.81 -14.77 1.71
N TYR A 260 -13.14 -13.52 1.37
CA TYR A 260 -14.02 -12.68 2.16
C TYR A 260 -15.22 -12.21 1.35
N THR A 261 -16.37 -12.16 2.01
CA THR A 261 -17.62 -11.64 1.42
C THR A 261 -17.64 -10.12 1.45
N LYS A 262 -18.43 -9.52 0.55
CA LYS A 262 -18.74 -8.08 0.54
C LYS A 262 -19.15 -7.57 1.93
N LYS A 263 -19.99 -8.33 2.64
CA LYS A 263 -20.48 -7.99 3.99
C LYS A 263 -19.34 -7.93 5.02
N GLN A 264 -18.38 -8.85 4.94
CA GLN A 264 -17.21 -8.84 5.82
C GLN A 264 -16.33 -7.63 5.56
N LEU A 265 -16.12 -7.27 4.29
CA LEU A 265 -15.29 -6.13 3.92
C LEU A 265 -15.90 -4.79 4.35
N VAL A 266 -17.21 -4.59 4.16
CA VAL A 266 -17.93 -3.38 4.66
C VAL A 266 -17.87 -3.28 6.18
N ARG A 267 -18.05 -4.40 6.89
CA ARG A 267 -17.92 -4.41 8.36
C ARG A 267 -16.51 -4.04 8.80
N MET A 268 -15.50 -4.59 8.12
CA MET A 268 -14.10 -4.29 8.43
C MET A 268 -13.80 -2.81 8.18
N GLU A 269 -14.25 -2.24 7.06
CA GLU A 269 -14.14 -0.80 6.75
C GLU A 269 -14.71 0.07 7.88
N HIS A 270 -15.92 -0.24 8.34
CA HIS A 270 -16.57 0.48 9.43
C HIS A 270 -15.80 0.42 10.75
N VAL A 271 -15.28 -0.76 11.10
CA VAL A 271 -14.42 -0.93 12.29
C VAL A 271 -13.14 -0.10 12.13
N PHE A 272 -12.54 -0.10 10.95
CA PHE A 272 -11.33 0.65 10.65
C PHE A 272 -11.50 2.15 10.89
N LEU A 273 -12.56 2.73 10.33
CA LEU A 273 -12.86 4.17 10.43
C LEU A 273 -13.13 4.58 11.87
N ARG A 274 -13.82 3.74 12.65
CA ARG A 274 -14.02 3.98 14.10
C ARG A 274 -12.71 3.90 14.88
N VAL A 275 -11.89 2.88 14.64
CA VAL A 275 -10.61 2.68 15.35
C VAL A 275 -9.63 3.82 15.06
N LEU A 276 -9.62 4.35 13.85
CA LEU A 276 -8.78 5.49 13.48
C LEU A 276 -9.43 6.86 13.70
N ASP A 277 -10.66 6.88 14.25
CA ASP A 277 -11.44 8.10 14.49
C ASP A 277 -11.50 9.01 13.24
N PHE A 278 -11.70 8.39 12.06
CA PHE A 278 -11.71 9.05 10.75
C PHE A 278 -10.47 9.91 10.41
N ASN A 279 -9.35 9.76 11.15
CA ASN A 279 -8.11 10.48 10.89
C ASN A 279 -7.34 9.85 9.73
N MET A 280 -7.87 9.99 8.51
CA MET A 280 -7.37 9.32 7.30
C MET A 280 -6.29 10.14 6.57
N ALA A 281 -6.27 11.47 6.72
CA ALA A 281 -5.30 12.32 6.00
C ALA A 281 -3.87 12.25 6.58
N ALA A 282 -3.26 11.06 6.62
CA ALA A 282 -1.93 10.84 7.18
C ALA A 282 -0.82 11.30 6.21
N PRO A 283 0.17 12.09 6.69
CA PRO A 283 1.34 12.41 5.89
C PRO A 283 2.14 11.16 5.54
N THR A 284 2.60 11.06 4.30
CA THR A 284 3.38 9.92 3.81
C THR A 284 4.75 10.35 3.35
N SER A 285 5.69 9.40 3.31
CA SER A 285 7.03 9.65 2.75
C SER A 285 6.97 10.01 1.27
N ASN A 286 5.97 9.51 0.54
CA ASN A 286 5.74 9.86 -0.85
C ASN A 286 5.37 11.36 -1.00
N GLN A 287 4.43 11.87 -0.19
CA GLN A 287 4.09 13.30 -0.17
C GLN A 287 5.30 14.19 0.13
N PHE A 288 6.07 13.89 1.18
CA PHE A 288 7.27 14.66 1.51
C PHE A 288 8.31 14.60 0.41
N LEU A 289 8.49 13.44 -0.23
CA LEU A 289 9.46 13.28 -1.30
C LEU A 289 9.09 14.12 -2.53
N HIS A 290 7.80 14.13 -2.90
CA HIS A 290 7.29 14.98 -3.98
C HIS A 290 7.46 16.47 -3.66
N LEU A 291 7.22 16.89 -2.41
CA LEU A 291 7.48 18.25 -1.96
C LEU A 291 8.97 18.62 -2.03
N PHE A 292 9.88 17.73 -1.63
CA PHE A 292 11.31 18.00 -1.74
C PHE A 292 11.75 18.15 -3.21
N MET A 293 11.18 17.36 -4.12
CA MET A 293 11.47 17.45 -5.54
C MET A 293 10.87 18.68 -6.22
N SER A 294 9.81 19.28 -5.67
CA SER A 294 9.26 20.54 -6.18
C SER A 294 10.12 21.75 -5.78
N ILE A 295 10.79 21.68 -4.63
CA ILE A 295 11.74 22.71 -4.15
C ILE A 295 13.09 22.56 -4.84
N GLN A 296 13.63 21.33 -4.88
CA GLN A 296 14.86 21.01 -5.56
C GLN A 296 14.60 19.94 -6.63
N SER A 297 14.52 20.38 -7.89
CA SER A 297 14.26 19.49 -9.01
C SER A 297 15.39 18.49 -9.25
N VAL A 298 15.01 17.29 -9.68
CA VAL A 298 15.92 16.20 -10.02
C VAL A 298 15.52 15.56 -11.35
N CYS A 299 16.46 14.86 -11.99
CA CYS A 299 16.15 14.13 -13.22
C CYS A 299 15.22 12.93 -12.95
N ALA A 300 14.51 12.47 -13.99
CA ALA A 300 13.54 11.38 -13.89
C ALA A 300 14.11 10.09 -13.27
N ASN A 301 15.36 9.74 -13.58
CA ASN A 301 16.03 8.58 -12.97
C ASN A 301 16.18 8.75 -11.46
N THR A 302 16.64 9.91 -10.99
CA THR A 302 16.81 10.18 -9.56
C THR A 302 15.47 10.16 -8.84
N LYS A 303 14.43 10.77 -9.44
CA LYS A 303 13.05 10.71 -8.94
C LYS A 303 12.58 9.27 -8.75
N ASN A 304 12.68 8.46 -9.81
CA ASN A 304 12.22 7.07 -9.77
C ASN A 304 13.04 6.20 -8.81
N VAL A 305 14.36 6.41 -8.67
CA VAL A 305 15.17 5.72 -7.65
C VAL A 305 14.71 6.10 -6.24
N ALA A 306 14.43 7.37 -5.98
CA ALA A 306 13.96 7.81 -4.66
C ALA A 306 12.59 7.22 -4.31
N LEU A 307 11.65 7.20 -5.27
CA LEU A 307 10.34 6.55 -5.12
C LEU A 307 10.49 5.05 -4.86
N TYR A 308 11.39 4.38 -5.61
CA TYR A 308 11.69 2.96 -5.41
C TYR A 308 12.19 2.66 -3.99
N ILE A 309 13.20 3.42 -3.52
CA ILE A 309 13.77 3.24 -2.18
C ILE A 309 12.73 3.54 -1.08
N THR A 310 11.90 4.56 -1.29
CA THR A 310 10.82 4.91 -0.36
C THR A 310 9.80 3.78 -0.26
N GLU A 311 9.36 3.21 -1.39
CA GLU A 311 8.44 2.07 -1.37
C GLU A 311 9.07 0.82 -0.73
N LEU A 312 10.36 0.55 -0.95
CA LEU A 312 11.03 -0.56 -0.26
C LEU A 312 10.90 -0.45 1.26
N SER A 313 10.98 0.77 1.81
CA SER A 313 10.87 1.00 3.26
C SER A 313 9.54 0.52 3.85
N LEU A 314 8.47 0.46 3.05
CA LEU A 314 7.14 0.01 3.49
C LEU A 314 7.11 -1.47 3.89
N LEU A 315 8.05 -2.29 3.38
CA LEU A 315 8.11 -3.72 3.66
C LEU A 315 8.54 -4.02 5.11
N GLU A 316 9.29 -3.11 5.74
CA GLU A 316 9.98 -3.36 7.02
C GLU A 316 9.40 -2.48 8.14
N ILE A 317 9.01 -3.10 9.27
CA ILE A 317 8.55 -2.37 10.47
C ILE A 317 9.78 -1.79 11.20
N GLY A 318 10.64 -2.64 11.72
CA GLY A 318 11.97 -2.24 12.18
C GLY A 318 12.91 -2.22 10.98
N PRO A 319 13.76 -1.21 10.73
CA PRO A 319 14.08 -0.02 11.53
C PRO A 319 13.31 1.25 11.13
N PHE A 320 12.24 1.18 10.34
CA PHE A 320 11.64 2.39 9.73
C PHE A 320 10.57 3.05 10.59
N LEU A 321 9.91 2.31 11.48
CA LEU A 321 8.88 2.86 12.36
C LEU A 321 9.43 3.85 13.41
N LYS A 322 10.74 3.87 13.65
CA LYS A 322 11.41 4.91 14.47
C LYS A 322 11.66 6.22 13.73
N TYR A 323 11.56 6.23 12.40
CA TYR A 323 11.79 7.42 11.58
C TYR A 323 10.46 8.03 11.17
N SER A 324 10.38 9.35 11.18
CA SER A 324 9.21 10.04 10.64
C SER A 324 9.16 9.89 9.11
N PRO A 325 7.96 9.92 8.50
CA PRO A 325 7.80 9.91 7.05
C PRO A 325 8.69 10.91 6.31
N SER A 326 8.86 12.12 6.86
CA SER A 326 9.72 13.17 6.30
C SER A 326 11.22 12.84 6.34
N ILE A 327 11.70 12.17 7.39
CA ILE A 327 13.10 11.69 7.47
C ILE A 327 13.34 10.56 6.47
N VAL A 328 12.40 9.62 6.33
CA VAL A 328 12.49 8.55 5.33
C VAL A 328 12.55 9.14 3.92
N ALA A 329 11.71 10.15 3.62
CA ALA A 329 11.73 10.85 2.34
C ALA A 329 13.06 11.58 2.09
N ALA A 330 13.61 12.28 3.09
CA ALA A 330 14.88 12.98 2.98
C ALA A 330 16.04 12.01 2.72
N ALA A 331 16.07 10.90 3.46
CA ALA A 331 17.06 9.85 3.31
C ALA A 331 16.97 9.16 1.94
N ALA A 332 15.76 8.87 1.44
CA ALA A 332 15.55 8.31 0.11
C ALA A 332 15.98 9.28 -1.00
N TYR A 333 15.66 10.58 -0.86
CA TYR A 333 16.13 11.63 -1.77
C TYR A 333 17.65 11.70 -1.82
N CYS A 334 18.32 11.74 -0.66
CA CYS A 334 19.78 11.75 -0.56
C CYS A 334 20.40 10.51 -1.21
N LEU A 335 19.88 9.32 -0.89
CA LEU A 335 20.43 8.08 -1.40
C LEU A 335 20.28 7.97 -2.93
N ALA A 336 19.13 8.37 -3.46
CA ALA A 336 18.89 8.40 -4.90
C ALA A 336 19.82 9.40 -5.62
N THR A 337 19.93 10.61 -5.07
CA THR A 337 20.79 11.65 -5.63
C THR A 337 22.26 11.23 -5.60
N TYR A 338 22.70 10.59 -4.51
CA TYR A 338 24.06 10.06 -4.40
C TYR A 338 24.31 8.88 -5.36
N THR A 339 23.29 8.06 -5.62
CA THR A 339 23.38 6.93 -6.56
C THR A 339 23.62 7.41 -8.00
N ILE A 340 22.96 8.50 -8.41
CA ILE A 340 23.01 9.00 -9.80
C ILE A 340 24.07 10.10 -9.98
N ASN A 341 24.10 11.10 -9.11
CA ASN A 341 24.86 12.34 -9.29
C ASN A 341 26.04 12.48 -8.32
N ARG A 342 26.21 11.57 -7.35
CA ARG A 342 27.23 11.66 -6.29
C ARG A 342 27.15 12.93 -5.43
N SER A 343 25.99 13.60 -5.44
CA SER A 343 25.68 14.71 -4.54
C SER A 343 24.74 14.26 -3.44
N LEU A 344 24.78 14.98 -2.31
CA LEU A 344 24.00 14.69 -1.11
C LEU A 344 22.99 15.81 -0.87
N TRP A 345 22.52 15.93 0.37
CA TRP A 345 21.50 16.88 0.79
C TRP A 345 21.85 18.32 0.39
N PRO A 346 21.04 18.98 -0.47
CA PRO A 346 21.30 20.31 -0.97
C PRO A 346 20.94 21.40 0.05
N ASP A 347 21.65 22.54 0.01
CA ASP A 347 21.44 23.66 0.93
C ASP A 347 20.03 24.26 0.85
N SER A 348 19.38 24.18 -0.32
CA SER A 348 17.98 24.60 -0.51
C SER A 348 17.03 23.77 0.36
N LEU A 349 17.20 22.45 0.41
CA LEU A 349 16.39 21.56 1.24
C LEU A 349 16.78 21.64 2.71
N ASN A 350 18.07 21.84 3.04
CA ASN A 350 18.49 22.11 4.41
C ASN A 350 17.80 23.37 4.95
N SER A 351 17.84 24.46 4.18
CA SER A 351 17.20 25.73 4.57
C SER A 351 15.67 25.61 4.70
N PHE A 352 15.03 24.82 3.84
CA PHE A 352 13.57 24.63 3.86
C PHE A 352 13.09 23.70 4.98
N THR A 353 13.78 22.57 5.19
CA THR A 353 13.34 21.52 6.13
C THR A 353 13.91 21.68 7.54
N GLY A 354 15.05 22.35 7.67
CA GLY A 354 15.89 22.38 8.86
C GLY A 354 16.68 21.09 9.12
N TYR A 355 16.56 20.06 8.26
CA TYR A 355 17.27 18.80 8.47
C TYR A 355 18.74 18.89 8.08
N THR A 356 19.58 18.46 9.00
CA THR A 356 21.02 18.29 8.80
C THR A 356 21.34 16.88 8.31
N MET A 357 22.51 16.74 7.66
CA MET A 357 23.01 15.41 7.30
C MET A 357 23.14 14.47 8.52
N ALA A 358 23.49 15.00 9.70
CA ALA A 358 23.60 14.22 10.92
C ALA A 358 22.30 13.49 11.30
N GLU A 359 21.15 14.14 11.07
CA GLU A 359 19.81 13.59 11.35
C GLU A 359 19.36 12.60 10.27
N ILE A 360 19.78 12.82 9.02
CA ILE A 360 19.36 12.00 7.86
C ILE A 360 20.16 10.68 7.80
N VAL A 361 21.46 10.72 8.13
CA VAL A 361 22.38 9.58 7.94
C VAL A 361 21.95 8.27 8.61
N PRO A 362 21.39 8.26 9.84
CA PRO A 362 20.89 7.03 10.45
C PRO A 362 19.82 6.33 9.60
N CYS A 363 18.85 7.08 9.06
CA CYS A 363 17.81 6.53 8.20
C CYS A 363 18.37 6.13 6.83
N LEU A 364 19.23 6.96 6.27
CA LEU A 364 19.91 6.71 4.98
C LEU A 364 20.72 5.40 5.03
N THR A 365 21.41 5.13 6.13
CA THR A 365 22.18 3.90 6.32
C THR A 365 21.29 2.66 6.31
N GLU A 366 20.11 2.73 6.95
CA GLU A 366 19.15 1.62 6.93
C GLU A 366 18.51 1.42 5.55
N LEU A 367 18.14 2.51 4.86
CA LEU A 367 17.65 2.45 3.47
C LEU A 367 18.71 1.88 2.52
N HIS A 368 19.98 2.21 2.75
CA HIS A 368 21.09 1.71 1.93
C HIS A 368 21.28 0.20 2.08
N LYS A 369 21.23 -0.33 3.30
CA LYS A 369 21.21 -1.79 3.54
C LYS A 369 20.02 -2.45 2.85
N LEU A 370 18.84 -1.82 2.92
CA LEU A 370 17.64 -2.31 2.26
C LEU A 370 17.79 -2.36 0.74
N TYR A 371 18.35 -1.30 0.16
CA TYR A 371 18.56 -1.17 -1.28
C TYR A 371 19.62 -2.18 -1.80
N ILE A 372 20.75 -2.37 -1.10
CA ILE A 372 21.74 -3.39 -1.48
C ILE A 372 21.15 -4.80 -1.49
N ASN A 373 20.36 -5.12 -0.46
CA ASN A 373 19.83 -6.47 -0.31
C ASN A 373 18.53 -6.72 -1.08
N ALA A 374 18.00 -5.71 -1.79
CA ALA A 374 16.71 -5.79 -2.48
C ALA A 374 16.63 -6.93 -3.50
N ASP A 375 17.73 -7.27 -4.16
CA ASP A 375 17.81 -8.37 -5.14
C ASP A 375 17.69 -9.76 -4.50
N SER A 376 18.10 -9.90 -3.23
CA SER A 376 18.16 -11.17 -2.50
C SER A 376 16.90 -11.47 -1.68
N ARG A 377 16.01 -10.49 -1.52
CA ARG A 377 14.82 -10.61 -0.69
C ARG A 377 13.74 -11.48 -1.35
N PRO A 378 12.92 -12.20 -0.57
CA PRO A 378 11.82 -12.97 -1.13
C PRO A 378 10.71 -12.07 -1.71
N GLN A 379 10.46 -10.91 -1.11
CA GLN A 379 9.56 -9.88 -1.63
C GLN A 379 10.21 -9.14 -2.81
N GLN A 380 9.65 -9.28 -4.01
CA GLN A 380 10.17 -8.76 -5.28
C GLN A 380 9.18 -7.87 -6.05
N ALA A 381 7.91 -7.76 -5.66
CA ALA A 381 6.87 -7.03 -6.38
C ALA A 381 7.23 -5.55 -6.58
N ILE A 382 7.75 -4.89 -5.54
CA ILE A 382 8.25 -3.51 -5.65
C ILE A 382 9.40 -3.46 -6.67
N ARG A 383 10.35 -4.39 -6.59
CA ARG A 383 11.47 -4.41 -7.52
C ARG A 383 11.01 -4.62 -8.96
N ASP A 384 10.04 -5.50 -9.17
CA ASP A 384 9.44 -5.79 -10.48
C ASP A 384 8.61 -4.63 -11.02
N LYS A 385 7.87 -3.90 -10.17
CA LYS A 385 7.23 -2.61 -10.49
C LYS A 385 8.21 -1.65 -11.12
N TYR A 386 9.34 -1.42 -10.45
CA TYR A 386 10.36 -0.48 -10.88
C TYR A 386 11.32 -1.01 -11.97
N LYS A 387 11.16 -2.28 -12.41
CA LYS A 387 11.82 -2.80 -13.63
C LYS A 387 11.14 -2.31 -14.91
N SER A 388 9.90 -1.84 -14.82
CA SER A 388 9.14 -1.34 -15.97
C SER A 388 9.81 -0.11 -16.59
N SER A 389 9.63 0.08 -17.90
CA SER A 389 10.07 1.28 -18.60
C SER A 389 9.37 2.55 -18.11
N LYS A 390 8.15 2.44 -17.55
CA LYS A 390 7.44 3.54 -16.88
C LYS A 390 8.29 4.22 -15.81
N TYR A 391 9.10 3.44 -15.10
CA TYR A 391 9.98 3.92 -14.02
C TYR A 391 11.45 3.92 -14.43
N CYS A 392 11.77 4.08 -15.72
CA CYS A 392 13.14 4.11 -16.25
C CYS A 392 14.00 2.88 -15.90
N ARG A 393 13.38 1.75 -15.52
CA ARG A 393 14.06 0.52 -15.08
C ARG A 393 15.04 0.74 -13.92
N VAL A 394 14.74 1.69 -13.04
CA VAL A 394 15.65 2.12 -11.95
C VAL A 394 16.01 1.02 -10.96
N SER A 395 15.17 -0.02 -10.80
CA SER A 395 15.53 -1.14 -9.92
C SER A 395 16.66 -2.02 -10.45
N ARG A 396 17.11 -1.79 -11.70
CA ARG A 396 18.34 -2.40 -12.26
C ARG A 396 19.60 -1.58 -12.00
N ILE A 397 19.46 -0.35 -11.50
CA ILE A 397 20.61 0.50 -11.18
C ILE A 397 21.30 -0.08 -9.96
N THR A 398 22.61 -0.30 -10.09
CA THR A 398 23.42 -0.87 -9.01
C THR A 398 23.52 0.13 -7.86
N PRO A 399 23.14 -0.26 -6.63
CA PRO A 399 23.32 0.59 -5.47
C PRO A 399 24.81 0.89 -5.24
N PRO A 400 25.16 2.06 -4.67
CA PRO A 400 26.54 2.34 -4.28
C PRO A 400 27.02 1.29 -3.28
N ALA A 401 28.22 0.72 -3.47
CA ALA A 401 28.73 -0.33 -2.59
C ALA A 401 29.00 0.18 -1.17
N VAL A 402 29.48 1.42 -1.06
CA VAL A 402 29.81 2.08 0.21
C VAL A 402 29.29 3.51 0.17
N LEU A 403 28.69 3.95 1.27
CA LEU A 403 28.38 5.36 1.48
C LEU A 403 29.66 6.11 1.85
N PRO A 404 29.77 7.43 1.58
CA PRO A 404 30.87 8.22 2.09
C PRO A 404 30.99 8.05 3.62
N SER A 405 32.20 8.10 4.17
CA SER A 405 32.41 7.95 5.62
C SER A 405 31.54 8.94 6.39
N TYR A 406 31.07 8.55 7.59
CA TYR A 406 30.21 9.39 8.42
C TYR A 406 30.80 10.80 8.62
N GLU A 407 32.12 10.91 8.76
CA GLU A 407 32.85 12.18 8.86
C GLU A 407 32.82 13.00 7.55
N SER A 408 32.97 12.35 6.39
CA SER A 408 32.85 13.02 5.08
C SER A 408 31.41 13.47 4.75
N LEU A 409 30.40 12.81 5.34
CA LEU A 409 28.98 13.16 5.19
C LEU A 409 28.58 14.38 6.04
N LEU A 410 29.28 14.62 7.15
CA LEU A 410 29.10 15.80 8.01
C LEU A 410 29.87 17.01 7.48
N HIS A 411 31.01 16.80 6.81
CA HIS A 411 31.86 17.86 6.26
C HIS A 411 32.19 17.61 4.77
N PRO A 412 31.29 17.97 3.83
CA PRO A 412 31.54 17.82 2.39
C PRO A 412 32.70 18.68 1.87
N SER A 413 33.12 19.68 2.65
CA SER A 413 34.12 20.70 2.30
C SER A 413 35.56 20.33 2.66
N ASP A 414 35.80 19.22 3.36
CA ASP A 414 37.15 18.87 3.83
C ASP A 414 37.82 17.89 2.83
N PRO A 415 38.85 18.35 2.07
CA PRO A 415 39.53 17.51 1.09
C PRO A 415 40.36 16.37 1.71
N SER A 416 40.49 16.32 3.05
CA SER A 416 41.24 15.28 3.77
C SER A 416 40.51 13.94 3.90
N ALA A 417 39.19 13.88 3.65
CA ALA A 417 38.38 12.66 3.79
C ALA A 417 38.27 11.82 2.49
N ARG A 418 39.02 12.15 1.43
CA ARG A 418 39.01 11.46 0.12
C ARG A 418 40.14 10.45 -0.09
N THR A 419 40.89 10.08 0.95
CA THR A 419 41.98 9.10 0.87
C THR A 419 41.62 7.77 1.50
#